data_AF-K2IBW3-F1
#
_entry.id   AF-K2IBW3-F1
#
_cell.length_a   1.000
_cell.length_b   1.000
_cell.length_c   1.000
_cell.angle_alpha   90.00
_cell.angle_beta   90.00
_cell.angle_gamma   90.00
#
_symmetry.space_group_name_H-M   'P 1'
#
loop_
_entity.id
_entity.type
_entity.pdbx_description
1 polymer ?
#
loop_
_entity_poly.entity_id
_entity_poly.type
_entity_poly.pdbx_seq_one_letter_code
_entity_poly.pdbx_strand_id
1 'polypeptide(L)'
;MPSIALIYGYLRTTVKRSVKVVRTVDRSIKYLVTNIISQERLTKYLVAAGHNPDRALALYGWNIQLSEAFFPVLSAAEVSLRNIIVVRLIALYGPQWWDDPAFLLQIKSHGKRIVKTARDKLVTTGAVTSGRMTAELNFGFWVKMLLPRHEPVFWANLHGDFPHLPGPVSYAQLYKRCDDVREFRNRVFHHEPILHRNITAEYSQIMELIKWLSPDKAIWIKQYSRVMTVVRQKP
;
A
#
# COMPACT_ATOMS: atom_id res chain seq x y z
N MET A 1 53.97 8.08 39.26
CA MET A 1 53.04 8.43 38.16
C MET A 1 52.95 7.25 37.21
N PRO A 2 51.77 6.66 36.94
CA PRO A 2 51.67 5.56 36.00
C PRO A 2 51.98 6.07 34.59
N SER A 3 52.87 5.38 33.88
CA SER A 3 53.25 5.70 32.50
C SER A 3 52.02 5.82 31.61
N ILE A 4 51.94 6.89 30.82
CA ILE A 4 50.90 7.17 29.82
C ILE A 4 50.62 5.95 28.92
N ALA A 5 51.61 5.08 28.70
CA ALA A 5 51.47 3.83 27.94
C ALA A 5 50.46 2.82 28.53
N LEU A 6 50.31 2.76 29.86
CA LEU A 6 49.38 1.84 30.54
C LEU A 6 47.90 2.25 30.36
N ILE A 7 47.63 3.56 30.31
CA ILE A 7 46.27 4.11 30.12
C ILE A 7 45.79 3.88 28.69
N TYR A 8 46.66 4.09 27.68
CA TYR A 8 46.34 3.80 26.29
C TYR A 8 46.12 2.31 26.02
N GLY A 9 46.88 1.42 26.68
CA GLY A 9 46.69 -0.03 26.58
C GLY A 9 45.32 -0.50 27.08
N TYR A 10 44.86 0.05 28.22
CA TYR A 10 43.60 -0.30 28.85
C TYR A 10 42.37 0.23 28.08
N LEU A 11 42.46 1.43 27.52
CA LEU A 11 41.41 1.99 26.64
C LEU A 11 41.27 1.18 25.35
N ARG A 12 42.39 0.74 24.74
CA ARG A 12 42.38 -0.03 23.48
C ARG A 12 41.82 -1.44 23.66
N THR A 13 42.09 -2.10 24.79
CA THR A 13 41.52 -3.42 25.11
C THR A 13 40.05 -3.34 25.46
N THR A 14 39.62 -2.31 26.19
CA THR A 14 38.22 -2.08 26.54
C THR A 14 37.37 -1.80 25.29
N VAL A 15 37.84 -0.90 24.40
CA VAL A 15 37.17 -0.63 23.11
C VAL A 15 37.10 -1.88 22.23
N LYS A 16 38.17 -2.68 22.13
CA LYS A 16 38.15 -3.95 21.37
C LYS A 16 37.16 -4.96 21.94
N ARG A 17 37.04 -5.05 23.27
CA ARG A 17 36.10 -5.97 23.94
C ARG A 17 34.66 -5.53 23.73
N SER A 18 34.36 -4.23 23.85
CA SER A 18 33.05 -3.65 23.57
C SER A 18 32.63 -3.84 22.11
N VAL A 19 33.53 -3.59 21.15
CA VAL A 19 33.27 -3.81 19.71
C VAL A 19 33.04 -5.29 19.41
N LYS A 20 33.77 -6.21 20.06
CA LYS A 20 33.58 -7.65 19.88
C LYS A 20 32.23 -8.12 20.44
N VAL A 21 31.83 -7.64 21.62
CA VAL A 21 30.52 -7.95 22.22
C VAL A 21 29.37 -7.43 21.37
N VAL A 22 29.43 -6.17 20.92
CA VAL A 22 28.41 -5.58 20.03
C VAL A 22 28.30 -6.37 18.71
N ARG A 23 29.42 -6.77 18.11
CA ARG A 23 29.42 -7.61 16.89
C ARG A 23 28.82 -9.00 17.12
N THR A 24 29.07 -9.61 18.27
CA THR A 24 28.49 -10.93 18.61
C THR A 24 26.98 -10.82 18.84
N VAL A 25 26.54 -9.77 19.53
CA VAL A 25 25.12 -9.50 19.76
C VAL A 25 24.41 -9.19 18.43
N ASP A 26 24.99 -8.33 17.57
CA ASP A 26 24.46 -8.06 16.21
C ASP A 26 24.32 -9.34 15.38
N ARG A 27 25.35 -10.20 15.36
CA ARG A 27 25.28 -11.51 14.69
C ARG A 27 24.18 -12.41 15.26
N SER A 28 24.01 -12.45 16.58
CA SER A 28 22.94 -13.25 17.19
C SER A 28 21.54 -12.73 16.85
N ILE A 29 21.35 -11.41 16.83
CA ILE A 29 20.06 -10.79 16.46
C ILE A 29 19.73 -11.10 15.00
N LYS A 30 20.69 -10.90 14.09
CA LYS A 30 20.50 -11.19 12.65
C LYS A 30 20.17 -12.66 12.39
N TYR A 31 20.82 -13.57 13.11
CA TYR A 31 20.53 -15.00 13.05
C TYR A 31 19.10 -15.30 13.52
N LEU A 32 18.67 -14.75 14.67
CA LEU A 32 17.33 -14.94 15.21
C LEU A 32 16.24 -14.37 14.28
N VAL A 33 16.46 -13.17 13.74
CA VAL A 33 15.54 -12.54 12.78
C VAL A 33 15.43 -13.37 11.50
N THR A 34 16.54 -13.90 11.00
CA THR A 34 16.56 -14.74 9.79
C THR A 34 15.79 -16.05 9.97
N ASN A 35 15.80 -16.63 11.16
CA ASN A 35 15.09 -17.88 11.44
C ASN A 35 13.57 -17.74 11.51
N ILE A 36 13.05 -16.53 11.80
CA ILE A 36 11.60 -16.26 11.85
C ILE A 36 11.06 -15.91 10.45
N ILE A 37 11.90 -15.31 9.60
CA ILE A 37 11.53 -15.03 8.21
C ILE A 37 11.56 -16.33 7.42
N SER A 38 10.46 -16.67 6.74
CA SER A 38 10.43 -17.88 5.92
C SER A 38 11.55 -17.85 4.87
N GLN A 39 12.18 -19.00 4.66
CA GLN A 39 13.25 -19.15 3.66
C GLN A 39 12.81 -18.64 2.28
N GLU A 40 11.59 -19.00 1.86
CA GLU A 40 11.00 -18.52 0.59
C GLU A 40 10.94 -16.99 0.47
N ARG A 41 10.62 -16.28 1.55
CA ARG A 41 10.61 -14.81 1.57
C ARG A 41 12.02 -14.27 1.45
N LEU A 42 12.97 -14.83 2.21
CA LEU A 42 14.35 -14.34 2.26
C LEU A 42 15.14 -14.64 0.98
N THR A 43 14.85 -15.74 0.28
CA THR A 43 15.54 -16.15 -0.96
C THR A 43 15.58 -15.03 -1.99
N LYS A 44 14.49 -14.28 -2.18
CA LYS A 44 14.43 -13.15 -3.13
C LYS A 44 15.42 -12.04 -2.76
N TYR A 45 15.59 -11.78 -1.47
CA TYR A 45 16.56 -10.80 -0.97
C TYR A 45 17.99 -11.32 -1.05
N LEU A 46 18.22 -12.61 -0.76
CA LEU A 46 19.52 -13.25 -0.91
C LEU A 46 20.00 -13.20 -2.35
N VAL A 47 19.17 -13.56 -3.31
CA VAL A 47 19.51 -13.47 -4.75
C VAL A 47 19.85 -12.03 -5.12
N ALA A 48 19.01 -11.06 -4.73
CA ALA A 48 19.26 -9.65 -5.00
C ALA A 48 20.53 -9.10 -4.31
N ALA A 49 20.96 -9.72 -3.20
CA ALA A 49 22.13 -9.35 -2.44
C ALA A 49 23.42 -10.06 -2.89
N GLY A 50 23.39 -10.91 -3.92
CA GLY A 50 24.53 -11.75 -4.30
C GLY A 50 24.84 -12.81 -3.24
N HIS A 51 23.81 -13.39 -2.63
CA HIS A 51 23.85 -14.37 -1.54
C HIS A 51 24.55 -13.91 -0.25
N ASN A 52 24.77 -12.60 -0.09
CA ASN A 52 25.26 -12.04 1.17
C ASN A 52 24.11 -11.86 2.18
N PRO A 53 24.14 -12.54 3.34
CA PRO A 53 23.04 -12.53 4.30
C PRO A 53 22.84 -11.17 4.99
N ASP A 54 23.92 -10.45 5.32
CA ASP A 54 23.83 -9.11 5.93
C ASP A 54 23.14 -8.13 4.98
N ARG A 55 23.53 -8.15 3.71
CA ARG A 55 22.94 -7.28 2.67
C ARG A 55 21.51 -7.70 2.34
N ALA A 56 21.19 -8.99 2.35
CA ALA A 56 19.82 -9.49 2.16
C ALA A 56 18.89 -8.97 3.27
N LEU A 57 19.34 -9.00 4.53
CA LEU A 57 18.58 -8.48 5.65
C LEU A 57 18.42 -6.96 5.58
N ALA A 58 19.47 -6.23 5.15
CA ALA A 58 19.37 -4.79 4.91
C ALA A 58 18.36 -4.47 3.81
N LEU A 59 18.34 -5.21 2.70
CA LEU A 59 17.34 -5.06 1.63
C LEU A 59 15.93 -5.40 2.10
N TYR A 60 15.77 -6.39 2.98
CA TYR A 60 14.48 -6.72 3.60
C TYR A 60 13.95 -5.55 4.44
N GLY A 61 14.79 -4.98 5.31
CA GLY A 61 14.45 -3.79 6.08
C GLY A 61 14.12 -2.58 5.20
N TRP A 62 14.91 -2.36 4.13
CA TRP A 62 14.65 -1.31 3.15
C TRP A 62 13.31 -1.51 2.41
N ASN A 63 12.94 -2.75 2.07
CA ASN A 63 11.63 -3.04 1.46
C ASN A 63 10.47 -2.69 2.38
N ILE A 64 10.60 -2.91 3.69
CA ILE A 64 9.58 -2.51 4.68
C ILE A 64 9.45 -1.00 4.73
N GLN A 65 10.56 -0.25 4.83
CA GLN A 65 10.55 1.21 4.82
C GLN A 65 9.98 1.78 3.52
N LEU A 66 10.30 1.14 2.39
CA LEU A 66 9.78 1.55 1.09
C LEU A 66 8.27 1.31 1.00
N SER A 67 7.80 0.14 1.46
CA SER A 67 6.37 -0.21 1.54
C SER A 67 5.61 0.78 2.43
N GLU A 68 6.18 1.14 3.57
CA GLU A 68 5.66 2.16 4.49
C GLU A 68 5.58 3.54 3.82
N ALA A 69 6.61 3.95 3.07
CA ALA A 69 6.64 5.23 2.37
C ALA A 69 5.56 5.39 1.29
N PHE A 70 5.01 4.29 0.76
CA PHE A 70 3.89 4.30 -0.18
C PHE A 70 2.52 4.47 0.48
N PHE A 71 2.40 4.23 1.80
CA PHE A 71 1.13 4.28 2.51
C PHE A 71 0.34 5.57 2.29
N PRO A 72 0.93 6.79 2.38
CA PRO A 72 0.17 8.03 2.23
C PRO A 72 -0.53 8.15 0.87
N VAL A 73 0.19 7.84 -0.21
CA VAL A 73 -0.34 7.97 -1.58
C VAL A 73 -1.33 6.86 -1.92
N LEU A 74 -1.09 5.63 -1.46
CA LEU A 74 -2.03 4.53 -1.63
C LEU A 74 -3.34 4.78 -0.88
N SER A 75 -3.26 5.28 0.35
CA SER A 75 -4.42 5.67 1.14
C SER A 75 -5.22 6.79 0.48
N ALA A 76 -4.53 7.81 -0.06
CA ALA A 76 -5.19 8.90 -0.78
C ALA A 76 -5.94 8.39 -2.03
N ALA A 77 -5.32 7.54 -2.84
CA ALA A 77 -5.98 6.95 -4.01
C ALA A 77 -7.22 6.13 -3.62
N GLU A 78 -7.11 5.29 -2.60
CA GLU A 78 -8.21 4.44 -2.11
C GLU A 78 -9.39 5.25 -1.58
N VAL A 79 -9.13 6.26 -0.73
CA VAL A 79 -10.17 7.10 -0.14
C VAL A 79 -10.85 7.98 -1.19
N SER A 80 -10.07 8.55 -2.13
CA SER A 80 -10.64 9.34 -3.22
C SER A 80 -11.54 8.49 -4.11
N LEU A 81 -11.08 7.31 -4.54
CA LEU A 81 -11.85 6.45 -5.43
C LEU A 81 -13.16 5.98 -4.78
N ARG A 82 -13.10 5.46 -3.54
CA ARG A 82 -14.29 4.93 -2.87
C ARG A 82 -15.35 6.02 -2.66
N ASN A 83 -14.95 7.25 -2.37
CA ASN A 83 -15.89 8.34 -2.12
C ASN A 83 -16.62 8.74 -3.42
N ILE A 84 -15.91 8.82 -4.55
CA ILE A 84 -16.54 9.08 -5.86
C ILE A 84 -17.54 7.98 -6.19
N ILE A 85 -17.15 6.71 -6.01
CA ILE A 85 -18.05 5.58 -6.25
C ILE A 85 -19.28 5.64 -5.35
N VAL A 86 -19.12 5.94 -4.06
CA VAL A 86 -20.24 5.99 -3.13
C VAL A 86 -21.22 7.11 -3.46
N VAL A 87 -20.73 8.28 -3.87
CA VAL A 87 -21.61 9.36 -4.38
C VAL A 87 -22.44 8.84 -5.55
N ARG A 88 -21.81 8.12 -6.49
CA ARG A 88 -22.52 7.54 -7.63
C ARG A 88 -23.54 6.47 -7.21
N LEU A 89 -23.16 5.57 -6.31
CA LEU A 89 -24.06 4.52 -5.82
C LEU A 89 -25.25 5.10 -5.05
N ILE A 90 -25.05 6.17 -4.27
CA ILE A 90 -26.15 6.86 -3.59
C ILE A 90 -27.09 7.51 -4.60
N ALA A 91 -26.57 8.12 -5.66
CA ALA A 91 -27.39 8.73 -6.71
C ALA A 91 -28.25 7.69 -7.46
N LEU A 92 -27.73 6.47 -7.65
CA LEU A 92 -28.43 5.40 -8.38
C LEU A 92 -29.37 4.57 -7.50
N TYR A 93 -28.99 4.31 -6.26
CA TYR A 93 -29.61 3.29 -5.39
C TYR A 93 -30.05 3.84 -4.03
N GLY A 94 -29.88 5.14 -3.80
CA GLY A 94 -30.26 5.81 -2.55
C GLY A 94 -29.26 5.63 -1.40
N PRO A 95 -29.56 6.21 -0.22
CA PRO A 95 -28.64 6.27 0.91
C PRO A 95 -28.32 4.90 1.53
N GLN A 96 -29.12 3.87 1.23
CA GLN A 96 -28.93 2.47 1.67
C GLN A 96 -28.53 1.55 0.51
N TRP A 97 -27.75 2.07 -0.44
CA TRP A 97 -27.31 1.38 -1.67
C TRP A 97 -26.85 -0.08 -1.48
N TRP A 98 -26.31 -0.43 -0.32
CA TRP A 98 -25.81 -1.79 -0.02
C TRP A 98 -26.91 -2.84 0.09
N ASP A 99 -28.14 -2.45 0.42
CA ASP A 99 -29.31 -3.33 0.53
C ASP A 99 -30.23 -3.26 -0.71
N ASP A 100 -29.91 -2.39 -1.68
CA ASP A 100 -30.71 -2.24 -2.90
C ASP A 100 -30.63 -3.50 -3.80
N PRO A 101 -31.77 -4.11 -4.18
CA PRO A 101 -31.77 -5.32 -5.01
C PRO A 101 -31.13 -5.15 -6.39
N ALA A 102 -31.30 -3.98 -7.02
CA ALA A 102 -30.74 -3.70 -8.33
C ALA A 102 -29.21 -3.59 -8.25
N PHE A 103 -28.67 -2.92 -7.24
CA PHE A 103 -27.23 -2.90 -6.96
C PHE A 103 -26.68 -4.31 -6.71
N LEU A 104 -27.34 -5.09 -5.85
CA LEU A 104 -26.90 -6.45 -5.51
C LEU A 104 -26.90 -7.39 -6.72
N LEU A 105 -27.79 -7.17 -7.69
CA LEU A 105 -27.79 -7.90 -8.96
C LEU A 105 -26.54 -7.58 -9.80
N GLN A 106 -26.14 -6.30 -9.86
CA GLN A 106 -24.97 -5.85 -10.63
C GLN A 106 -23.67 -6.49 -10.14
N ILE A 107 -23.47 -6.60 -8.83
CA ILE A 107 -22.23 -7.10 -8.24
C ILE A 107 -22.13 -8.64 -8.18
N LYS A 108 -23.18 -9.35 -8.63
CA LYS A 108 -23.30 -10.81 -8.65
C LYS A 108 -23.17 -11.46 -7.25
N SER A 109 -23.25 -12.79 -7.22
CA SER A 109 -23.22 -13.57 -5.97
C SER A 109 -21.99 -13.30 -5.08
N HIS A 110 -20.80 -13.19 -5.69
CA HIS A 110 -19.57 -12.93 -4.95
C HIS A 110 -19.56 -11.52 -4.32
N GLY A 111 -19.94 -10.48 -5.07
CA GLY A 111 -20.04 -9.12 -4.53
C GLY A 111 -21.11 -9.01 -3.44
N LYS A 112 -22.28 -9.64 -3.66
CA LYS A 112 -23.36 -9.72 -2.68
C LYS A 112 -22.89 -10.33 -1.36
N ARG A 113 -22.08 -11.40 -1.42
CA ARG A 113 -21.51 -12.01 -0.21
C ARG A 113 -20.58 -11.07 0.55
N ILE A 114 -19.74 -10.31 -0.16
CA ILE A 114 -18.83 -9.32 0.45
C ILE A 114 -19.64 -8.23 1.15
N VAL A 115 -20.62 -7.64 0.46
CA VAL A 115 -21.48 -6.58 1.01
C VAL A 115 -22.27 -7.07 2.22
N LYS A 116 -22.86 -8.28 2.14
CA LYS A 116 -23.57 -8.89 3.26
C LYS A 116 -22.65 -9.09 4.46
N THR A 117 -21.44 -9.62 4.26
CA THR A 117 -20.48 -9.85 5.34
C THR A 117 -20.09 -8.54 6.04
N ALA A 118 -19.85 -7.48 5.26
CA ALA A 118 -19.57 -6.15 5.80
C ALA A 118 -20.75 -5.62 6.62
N ARG A 119 -21.97 -5.71 6.08
CA ARG A 119 -23.20 -5.30 6.76
C ARG A 119 -23.40 -6.06 8.07
N ASP A 120 -23.32 -7.39 8.05
CA ASP A 120 -23.55 -8.24 9.22
C ASP A 120 -22.58 -7.91 10.36
N LYS A 121 -21.31 -7.61 10.03
CA LYS A 121 -20.31 -7.12 11.00
C LYS A 121 -20.64 -5.73 11.55
N LEU A 122 -21.20 -4.85 10.74
CA LEU A 122 -21.57 -3.51 11.21
C LEU A 122 -22.80 -3.55 12.12
N VAL A 123 -23.76 -4.42 11.84
CA VAL A 123 -24.94 -4.65 12.70
C VAL A 123 -24.53 -5.04 14.11
N THR A 124 -23.51 -5.90 14.28
CA THR A 124 -23.02 -6.30 15.61
C THR A 124 -22.28 -5.19 16.35
N THR A 125 -21.87 -4.12 15.64
CA THR A 125 -21.07 -3.01 16.19
C THR A 125 -21.81 -1.67 16.11
N GLY A 126 -23.14 -1.67 15.93
CA GLY A 126 -24.00 -0.48 15.96
C GLY A 126 -24.72 -0.19 14.65
N ALA A 127 -24.96 1.10 14.37
CA ALA A 127 -25.73 1.51 13.20
C ALA A 127 -24.99 1.24 11.88
N VAL A 128 -25.70 0.74 10.87
CA VAL A 128 -25.20 0.58 9.50
C VAL A 128 -25.47 1.87 8.74
N THR A 129 -24.42 2.61 8.40
CA THR A 129 -24.51 3.85 7.60
C THR A 129 -23.69 3.70 6.32
N SER A 130 -23.99 4.53 5.31
CA SER A 130 -23.23 4.54 4.06
C SER A 130 -21.73 4.75 4.31
N GLY A 131 -21.37 5.67 5.22
CA GLY A 131 -19.96 5.90 5.58
C GLY A 131 -19.29 4.69 6.23
N ARG A 132 -20.00 3.96 7.11
CA ARG A 132 -19.45 2.74 7.73
C ARG A 132 -19.33 1.59 6.73
N MET A 133 -20.32 1.39 5.87
CA MET A 133 -20.23 0.45 4.75
C MET A 133 -19.05 0.79 3.83
N THR A 134 -18.88 2.08 3.54
CA THR A 134 -17.79 2.59 2.70
C THR A 134 -16.41 2.24 3.28
N ALA A 135 -16.27 2.42 4.60
CA ALA A 135 -15.01 2.17 5.30
C ALA A 135 -14.72 0.67 5.53
N GLU A 136 -15.76 -0.16 5.67
CA GLU A 136 -15.62 -1.60 5.90
C GLU A 136 -15.21 -2.36 4.62
N LEU A 137 -15.58 -1.87 3.45
CA LEU A 137 -15.23 -2.49 2.17
C LEU A 137 -13.83 -2.07 1.71
N ASN A 138 -13.04 -3.06 1.29
CA ASN A 138 -11.65 -2.84 0.88
C ASN A 138 -11.51 -2.22 -0.52
N PHE A 139 -10.33 -1.68 -0.82
CA PHE A 139 -10.02 -1.11 -2.14
C PHE A 139 -10.36 -2.01 -3.32
N GLY A 140 -10.09 -3.32 -3.20
CA GLY A 140 -10.37 -4.28 -4.27
C GLY A 140 -11.86 -4.41 -4.59
N PHE A 141 -12.75 -4.20 -3.61
CA PHE A 141 -14.19 -4.11 -3.85
C PHE A 141 -14.51 -2.86 -4.68
N TRP A 142 -13.96 -1.71 -4.32
CA TRP A 142 -14.21 -0.44 -5.01
C TRP A 142 -13.72 -0.46 -6.45
N VAL A 143 -12.52 -0.99 -6.71
CA VAL A 143 -12.01 -1.15 -8.09
C VAL A 143 -12.90 -2.08 -8.91
N LYS A 144 -13.54 -3.08 -8.31
CA LYS A 144 -14.51 -3.94 -9.02
C LYS A 144 -15.77 -3.20 -9.46
N MET A 145 -16.10 -2.05 -8.90
CA MET A 145 -17.20 -1.20 -9.39
C MET A 145 -16.86 -0.52 -10.72
N LEU A 146 -15.58 -0.56 -11.13
CA LEU A 146 -15.09 -0.05 -12.41
C LEU A 146 -14.91 -1.14 -13.48
N LEU A 147 -15.37 -2.39 -13.26
CA LEU A 147 -15.28 -3.43 -14.29
C LEU A 147 -16.01 -2.98 -15.58
N PRO A 148 -15.57 -3.41 -16.78
CA PRO A 148 -16.17 -2.99 -18.05
C PRO A 148 -17.70 -3.14 -18.12
N ARG A 149 -18.24 -4.22 -17.54
CA ARG A 149 -19.70 -4.45 -17.46
C ARG A 149 -20.48 -3.36 -16.71
N HIS A 150 -19.81 -2.59 -15.84
CA HIS A 150 -20.42 -1.54 -15.04
C HIS A 150 -20.40 -0.18 -15.75
N GLU A 151 -19.60 -0.02 -16.81
CA GLU A 151 -19.54 1.22 -17.60
C GLU A 151 -20.93 1.72 -18.04
N PRO A 152 -21.77 0.92 -18.73
CA PRO A 152 -23.07 1.41 -19.20
C PRO A 152 -24.09 1.64 -18.08
N VAL A 153 -23.89 1.07 -16.89
CA VAL A 153 -24.86 1.12 -15.78
C VAL A 153 -24.48 2.20 -14.77
N PHE A 154 -23.25 2.16 -14.29
CA PHE A 154 -22.75 3.06 -13.26
C PHE A 154 -22.12 4.31 -13.85
N TRP A 155 -21.58 4.28 -15.08
CA TRP A 155 -20.65 5.31 -15.56
C TRP A 155 -20.99 5.85 -16.95
N ALA A 156 -22.28 5.87 -17.29
CA ALA A 156 -22.77 6.36 -18.58
C ALA A 156 -22.33 7.81 -18.89
N ASN A 157 -22.04 8.62 -17.86
CA ASN A 157 -21.44 9.95 -18.00
C ASN A 157 -20.10 10.02 -17.26
N LEU A 158 -19.08 9.33 -17.81
CA LEU A 158 -17.74 9.24 -17.22
C LEU A 158 -17.17 10.58 -16.75
N HIS A 159 -17.19 11.62 -17.59
CA HIS A 159 -16.63 12.93 -17.23
C HIS A 159 -17.53 13.74 -16.29
N GLY A 160 -18.82 13.40 -16.19
CA GLY A 160 -19.69 13.95 -15.14
C GLY A 160 -19.37 13.37 -13.75
N ASP A 161 -19.07 12.07 -13.68
CA ASP A 161 -18.73 11.39 -12.44
C ASP A 161 -17.23 11.56 -12.05
N PHE A 162 -16.36 11.79 -13.04
CA PHE A 162 -14.92 12.07 -12.88
C PHE A 162 -14.54 13.39 -13.55
N PRO A 163 -14.86 14.55 -12.93
CA PRO A 163 -14.70 15.88 -13.55
C PRO A 163 -13.25 16.27 -13.83
N HIS A 164 -12.28 15.61 -13.19
CA HIS A 164 -10.85 15.88 -13.37
C HIS A 164 -10.14 14.85 -14.24
N LEU A 165 -10.87 13.87 -14.78
CA LEU A 165 -10.32 12.91 -15.73
C LEU A 165 -9.99 13.63 -17.04
N PRO A 166 -8.75 13.56 -17.54
CA PRO A 166 -8.40 14.20 -18.81
C PRO A 166 -9.26 13.66 -19.95
N GLY A 167 -9.72 14.55 -20.85
CA GLY A 167 -10.61 14.18 -21.96
C GLY A 167 -10.16 13.00 -22.83
N PRO A 168 -8.85 12.84 -23.14
CA PRO A 168 -8.37 11.68 -23.89
C PRO A 168 -8.36 10.35 -23.13
N VAL A 169 -8.57 10.35 -21.81
CA VAL A 169 -8.51 9.13 -20.99
C VAL A 169 -9.87 8.43 -21.03
N SER A 170 -9.89 7.24 -21.62
CA SER A 170 -11.08 6.41 -21.70
C SER A 170 -11.41 5.72 -20.38
N TYR A 171 -12.64 5.22 -20.25
CA TYR A 171 -13.05 4.39 -19.11
C TYR A 171 -12.14 3.17 -18.92
N ALA A 172 -11.76 2.50 -20.02
CA ALA A 172 -10.86 1.37 -19.98
C ALA A 172 -9.47 1.73 -19.41
N GLN A 173 -8.96 2.91 -19.74
CA GLN A 173 -7.70 3.42 -19.18
C GLN A 173 -7.82 3.79 -17.70
N LEU A 174 -8.93 4.40 -17.29
CA LEU A 174 -9.23 4.66 -15.88
C LEU A 174 -9.29 3.36 -15.08
N TYR A 175 -10.07 2.37 -15.54
CA TYR A 175 -10.17 1.06 -14.91
C TYR A 175 -8.79 0.40 -14.80
N LYS A 176 -8.03 0.36 -15.91
CA LYS A 176 -6.69 -0.21 -15.92
C LYS A 176 -5.78 0.47 -14.89
N ARG A 177 -5.77 1.81 -14.83
CA ARG A 177 -4.96 2.55 -13.85
C ARG A 177 -5.34 2.20 -12.41
N CYS A 178 -6.64 2.14 -12.10
CA CYS A 178 -7.13 1.75 -10.78
C CYS A 178 -6.72 0.31 -10.42
N ASP A 179 -6.78 -0.61 -11.40
CA ASP A 179 -6.41 -2.01 -11.19
C ASP A 179 -4.90 -2.20 -11.01
N ASP A 180 -4.07 -1.53 -11.81
CA ASP A 180 -2.61 -1.52 -11.66
C ASP A 180 -2.21 -1.00 -10.26
N VAL A 181 -2.84 0.08 -9.79
CA VAL A 181 -2.62 0.62 -8.44
C VAL A 181 -3.11 -0.35 -7.35
N ARG A 182 -4.25 -1.03 -7.55
CA ARG A 182 -4.74 -2.06 -6.62
C ARG A 182 -3.76 -3.22 -6.50
N GLU A 183 -3.20 -3.70 -7.60
CA GLU A 183 -2.22 -4.79 -7.57
C GLU A 183 -0.96 -4.39 -6.82
N PHE A 184 -0.41 -3.21 -7.12
CA PHE A 184 0.75 -2.70 -6.40
C PHE A 184 0.46 -2.50 -4.91
N ARG A 185 -0.69 -1.92 -4.57
CA ARG A 185 -1.18 -1.77 -3.19
C ARG A 185 -1.24 -3.12 -2.48
N ASN A 186 -1.82 -4.13 -3.11
CA ASN A 186 -1.91 -5.46 -2.51
C ASN A 186 -0.52 -6.03 -2.20
N ARG A 187 0.45 -5.90 -3.12
CA ARG A 187 1.83 -6.34 -2.86
C ARG A 187 2.44 -5.66 -1.63
N VAL A 188 2.30 -4.34 -1.53
CA VAL A 188 2.77 -3.54 -0.39
C VAL A 188 2.15 -4.04 0.92
N PHE A 189 0.83 -4.22 0.97
CA PHE A 189 0.12 -4.63 2.19
C PHE A 189 0.22 -6.14 2.50
N HIS A 190 0.60 -6.98 1.53
CA HIS A 190 0.93 -8.39 1.76
C HIS A 190 2.40 -8.63 2.09
N HIS A 191 3.16 -7.54 2.28
CA HIS A 191 4.59 -7.56 2.59
C HIS A 191 5.40 -8.33 1.54
N GLU A 192 5.02 -8.18 0.27
CA GLU A 192 5.77 -8.74 -0.85
C GLU A 192 7.00 -7.88 -1.17
N PRO A 193 8.08 -8.48 -1.72
CA PRO A 193 9.21 -7.70 -2.22
C PRO A 193 8.80 -6.84 -3.42
N ILE A 194 9.06 -5.53 -3.34
CA ILE A 194 8.86 -4.56 -4.43
C ILE A 194 10.18 -4.09 -5.05
N LEU A 195 11.31 -4.65 -4.62
CA LEU A 195 12.68 -4.28 -5.00
C LEU A 195 12.96 -4.25 -6.52
N HIS A 196 12.28 -5.10 -7.29
CA HIS A 196 12.46 -5.25 -8.75
C HIS A 196 11.51 -4.38 -9.57
N ARG A 197 10.56 -3.70 -8.92
CA ARG A 197 9.60 -2.82 -9.60
C ARG A 197 10.28 -1.50 -9.93
N ASN A 198 9.78 -0.84 -10.97
CA ASN A 198 10.16 0.54 -11.25
C ASN A 198 9.41 1.45 -10.27
N ILE A 199 10.01 1.68 -9.10
CA ILE A 199 9.41 2.43 -7.99
C ILE A 199 8.99 3.85 -8.39
N THR A 200 9.79 4.51 -9.22
CA THR A 200 9.47 5.84 -9.74
C THR A 200 8.23 5.80 -10.61
N ALA A 201 8.10 4.78 -11.47
CA ALA A 201 6.91 4.60 -12.29
C ALA A 201 5.69 4.25 -11.43
N GLU A 202 5.80 3.38 -10.43
CA GLU A 202 4.69 3.07 -9.51
C GLU A 202 4.18 4.33 -8.82
N TYR A 203 5.10 5.12 -8.24
CA TYR A 203 4.77 6.38 -7.60
C TYR A 203 4.08 7.36 -8.56
N SER A 204 4.62 7.50 -9.78
CA SER A 204 4.07 8.41 -10.78
C SER A 204 2.65 8.02 -11.20
N GLN A 205 2.40 6.72 -11.39
CA GLN A 205 1.08 6.20 -11.74
C GLN A 205 0.06 6.42 -10.61
N ILE A 206 0.46 6.21 -9.34
CA ILE A 206 -0.42 6.47 -8.20
C ILE A 206 -0.74 7.96 -8.10
N MET A 207 0.27 8.84 -8.23
CA MET A 207 0.05 10.30 -8.18
C MET A 207 -0.81 10.80 -9.34
N GLU A 208 -0.64 10.23 -10.53
CA GLU A 208 -1.49 10.53 -11.68
C GLU A 208 -2.94 10.10 -11.43
N LEU A 209 -3.16 8.90 -10.89
CA LEU A 209 -4.51 8.46 -10.50
C LEU A 209 -5.12 9.42 -9.48
N ILE A 210 -4.39 9.80 -8.42
CA ILE A 210 -4.91 10.75 -7.43
C ILE A 210 -5.27 12.06 -8.11
N LYS A 211 -4.47 12.54 -9.08
CA LYS A 211 -4.78 13.76 -9.83
C LYS A 211 -6.05 13.63 -10.67
N TRP A 212 -6.30 12.47 -11.29
CA TRP A 212 -7.55 12.21 -12.02
C TRP A 212 -8.78 12.20 -11.10
N LEU A 213 -8.62 11.76 -9.85
CA LEU A 213 -9.71 11.71 -8.87
C LEU A 213 -9.92 13.04 -8.14
N SER A 214 -8.83 13.75 -7.80
CA SER A 214 -8.84 15.04 -7.10
C SER A 214 -7.45 15.72 -7.19
N PRO A 215 -7.30 16.76 -8.03
CA PRO A 215 -6.06 17.54 -8.13
C PRO A 215 -5.62 18.14 -6.80
N ASP A 216 -6.55 18.65 -6.00
CA ASP A 216 -6.26 19.24 -4.68
C ASP A 216 -5.70 18.19 -3.72
N LYS A 217 -6.28 16.97 -3.73
CA LYS A 217 -5.75 15.86 -2.92
C LYS A 217 -4.35 15.46 -3.38
N ALA A 218 -4.06 15.49 -4.68
CA ALA A 218 -2.75 15.19 -5.22
C ALA A 218 -1.69 16.21 -4.75
N ILE A 219 -2.03 17.51 -4.75
CA ILE A 219 -1.16 18.57 -4.24
C ILE A 219 -0.92 18.36 -2.74
N TRP A 220 -2.00 18.18 -1.97
CA TRP A 220 -1.92 18.03 -0.52
C TRP A 220 -1.18 16.77 -0.08
N ILE A 221 -1.38 15.61 -0.72
CA ILE A 221 -0.74 14.37 -0.28
C ILE A 221 0.75 14.32 -0.63
N LYS A 222 1.18 15.02 -1.68
CA LYS A 222 2.57 15.03 -2.16
C LYS A 222 3.55 15.44 -1.06
N GLN A 223 3.18 16.39 -0.21
CA GLN A 223 4.04 16.88 0.88
C GLN A 223 4.33 15.82 1.96
N TYR A 224 3.46 14.80 2.09
CA TYR A 224 3.63 13.70 3.05
C TYR A 224 4.37 12.51 2.44
N SER A 225 4.72 12.55 1.14
CA SER A 225 5.36 11.43 0.48
C SER A 225 6.87 11.43 0.73
N ARG A 226 7.39 10.28 1.18
CA ARG A 226 8.83 10.04 1.37
C ARG A 226 9.40 9.02 0.39
N VAL A 227 8.62 8.57 -0.61
CA VAL A 227 8.99 7.45 -1.49
C VAL A 227 10.36 7.68 -2.14
N MET A 228 10.56 8.84 -2.78
CA MET A 228 11.82 9.13 -3.48
C MET A 228 13.00 9.30 -2.53
N THR A 229 12.77 9.74 -1.29
CA THR A 229 13.80 9.81 -0.26
C THR A 229 14.26 8.42 0.14
N VAL A 230 13.32 7.51 0.40
CA VAL A 230 13.62 6.12 0.79
C VAL A 230 14.28 5.36 -0.36
N VAL A 231 13.89 5.62 -1.61
CA VAL A 231 14.53 5.01 -2.79
C VAL A 231 16.05 5.27 -2.83
N ARG A 232 16.48 6.48 -2.46
CA ARG A 232 17.90 6.87 -2.44
C ARG A 232 18.70 6.24 -1.29
N GLN A 233 18.04 5.60 -0.34
CA GLN A 233 18.63 4.95 0.83
C GLN A 233 18.83 3.44 0.63
N LYS A 234 18.76 2.96 -0.62
CA LYS A 234 18.94 1.54 -0.92
C LYS A 234 20.35 1.07 -0.52
N PRO A 235 20.48 -0.04 0.25
CA PRO A 235 21.76 -0.58 0.71
C PRO A 235 22.52 -1.43 -0.34
#